data_AF-A0A7Y3DSV6-F1
#
_entry.id   AF-A0A7Y3DSV6-F1
#
_cell.length_a   1.000
_cell.length_b   1.000
_cell.length_c   1.000
_cell.angle_alpha   90.00
_cell.angle_beta   90.00
_cell.angle_gamma   90.00
#
_symmetry.space_group_name_H-M   'P 1'
#
loop_
_entity.id
_entity.type
_entity.pdbx_description
1 polymer ?
#
loop_
_entity_poly.entity_id
_entity_poly.type
_entity_poly.pdbx_seq_one_letter_code
_entity_poly.pdbx_strand_id
1 'polypeptide(L)'
;MFNLKSTLNCVIVLSAFAGFLFVVGCGSSAEKQKMTEFLKNYGQTVDEYSSVVSNTDDTKKTELEGKLENLMNEWTNIKIDMGSEITPQALDKLENEYKVITKKYKTLAGKS
;
A
#
# COMPACT_ATOMS: atom_id res chain seq x y z
N MET A 1 -13.94 37.53 25.54
CA MET A 1 -13.41 36.27 26.11
C MET A 1 -13.74 35.14 25.15
N PHE A 2 -12.79 34.22 24.96
CA PHE A 2 -12.56 33.44 23.74
C PHE A 2 -13.75 32.67 23.13
N ASN A 3 -13.84 32.79 21.81
CA ASN A 3 -14.68 32.05 20.87
C ASN A 3 -14.15 30.61 20.72
N LEU A 4 -14.99 29.59 20.96
CA LEU A 4 -14.70 28.22 20.54
C LEU A 4 -15.38 27.94 19.19
N LYS A 5 -14.65 28.19 18.09
CA LYS A 5 -14.85 27.47 16.83
C LYS A 5 -14.22 26.09 17.01
N SER A 6 -15.02 25.09 17.38
CA SER A 6 -14.56 23.70 17.40
C SER A 6 -15.04 23.00 16.14
N THR A 7 -14.11 22.86 15.20
CA THR A 7 -14.24 22.20 13.90
C THR A 7 -14.43 20.69 14.08
N LEU A 8 -15.60 20.30 14.56
CA LEU A 8 -15.95 18.90 14.81
C LEU A 8 -16.58 18.29 13.54
N ASN A 9 -15.81 18.20 12.45
CA ASN A 9 -16.31 17.57 11.22
C ASN A 9 -15.24 16.89 10.34
N CYS A 10 -14.12 16.45 10.93
CA CYS A 10 -13.01 15.87 10.17
C CYS A 10 -12.56 14.49 10.67
N VAL A 11 -13.51 13.59 10.99
CA VAL A 11 -13.18 12.19 11.32
C VAL A 11 -14.26 11.19 10.86
N ILE A 12 -14.84 11.40 9.67
CA ILE A 12 -15.79 10.41 9.07
C ILE A 12 -15.46 10.19 7.60
N VAL A 13 -14.22 9.82 7.29
CA VAL A 13 -13.86 9.22 5.99
C VAL A 13 -12.74 8.19 6.19
N LEU A 14 -13.00 7.13 6.97
CA LEU A 14 -12.07 5.99 7.05
C LEU A 14 -12.78 4.64 7.29
N SER A 15 -14.11 4.60 7.24
CA SER A 15 -14.92 3.41 7.55
C SER A 15 -15.42 2.65 6.32
N ALA A 16 -14.82 2.84 5.13
CA ALA A 16 -15.26 2.15 3.91
C ALA A 16 -14.42 0.91 3.52
N PHE A 17 -13.30 0.64 4.20
CA PHE A 17 -12.43 -0.51 3.83
C PHE A 17 -12.58 -1.74 4.74
N ALA A 18 -13.39 -1.68 5.80
CA ALA A 18 -13.63 -2.80 6.71
C ALA A 18 -14.67 -3.82 6.20
N GLY A 19 -15.06 -3.75 4.92
CA GLY A 19 -16.09 -4.60 4.32
C GLY A 19 -15.57 -5.76 3.47
N PHE A 20 -14.25 -5.97 3.36
CA PHE A 20 -13.69 -7.05 2.54
C PHE A 20 -13.27 -8.26 3.39
N LEU A 21 -14.18 -8.78 4.21
CA LEU A 21 -14.02 -10.09 4.81
C LEU A 21 -14.83 -11.12 4.03
N PHE A 22 -14.09 -12.06 3.45
CA PHE A 22 -14.43 -13.48 3.41
C PHE A 22 -15.62 -13.91 2.53
N VAL A 23 -15.35 -14.05 1.23
CA VAL A 23 -15.96 -15.14 0.45
C VAL A 23 -14.91 -16.24 0.32
N VAL A 24 -15.18 -17.35 1.00
CA VAL A 24 -14.35 -18.55 1.08
C VAL A 24 -14.51 -19.36 -0.20
N GLY A 25 -13.40 -19.62 -0.86
CA GLY A 25 -13.30 -20.56 -1.97
C GLY A 25 -11.82 -20.90 -2.17
N CYS A 26 -11.40 -22.09 -1.67
CA CYS A 26 -10.02 -22.56 -1.49
C CYS A 26 -9.19 -21.74 -0.50
N GLY A 27 -8.60 -22.42 0.49
CA GLY A 27 -7.87 -21.82 1.60
C GLY A 27 -6.84 -20.80 1.13
N SER A 28 -6.74 -19.67 1.84
CA SER A 28 -5.66 -18.71 1.63
C SER A 28 -4.33 -19.45 1.77
N SER A 29 -3.70 -19.80 0.65
CA SER A 29 -2.40 -20.47 0.70
C SER A 29 -1.37 -19.52 1.32
N ALA A 30 -0.34 -20.07 1.95
CA ALA A 30 0.66 -19.30 2.68
C ALA A 30 1.31 -18.23 1.78
N GLU A 31 1.42 -18.52 0.49
CA GLU A 31 1.90 -17.66 -0.58
C GLU A 31 1.02 -16.42 -0.77
N LYS A 32 -0.30 -16.61 -0.86
CA LYS A 32 -1.25 -15.48 -0.95
C LYS A 32 -1.14 -14.57 0.27
N GLN A 33 -0.97 -15.15 1.46
CA GLN A 33 -0.79 -14.38 2.68
C GLN A 33 0.50 -13.55 2.64
N LYS A 34 1.63 -14.17 2.27
CA LYS A 34 2.92 -13.48 2.10
C LYS A 34 2.83 -12.31 1.13
N MET A 35 2.20 -12.50 -0.03
CA MET A 35 2.00 -11.41 -1.00
C MET A 35 1.12 -10.29 -0.43
N THR A 36 0.07 -10.64 0.33
CA THR A 36 -0.80 -9.65 0.98
C THR A 36 -0.05 -8.86 2.05
N GLU A 37 0.77 -9.52 2.87
CA GLU A 37 1.61 -8.88 3.88
C GLU A 37 2.66 -7.97 3.24
N PHE A 38 3.26 -8.41 2.14
CA PHE A 38 4.15 -7.58 1.33
C PHE A 38 3.45 -6.29 0.86
N LEU A 39 2.24 -6.40 0.28
CA LEU A 39 1.50 -5.23 -0.21
C LEU A 39 1.11 -4.28 0.93
N LYS A 40 0.78 -4.82 2.10
CA LYS A 40 0.54 -4.00 3.29
C LYS A 40 1.78 -3.20 3.69
N ASN A 41 2.95 -3.84 3.76
CA ASN A 41 4.21 -3.17 4.05
C ASN A 41 4.57 -2.11 2.99
N TYR A 42 4.36 -2.43 1.71
CA TYR A 42 4.57 -1.49 0.61
C TYR A 42 3.64 -0.28 0.72
N GLY A 43 2.34 -0.49 0.96
CA GLY A 43 1.37 0.57 1.18
C GLY A 43 1.71 1.47 2.36
N GLN A 44 2.10 0.88 3.50
CA GLN A 44 2.53 1.63 4.68
C GLN A 44 3.77 2.49 4.40
N THR A 45 4.74 1.96 3.64
CA THR A 45 5.94 2.71 3.26
C THR A 45 5.58 3.88 2.32
N VAL A 46 4.62 3.70 1.41
CA VAL A 46 4.11 4.81 0.57
C VAL A 46 3.38 5.86 1.39
N ASP A 47 2.63 5.46 2.41
CA ASP A 47 1.96 6.40 3.33
C ASP A 47 2.97 7.19 4.18
N GLU A 48 4.04 6.54 4.63
CA GLU A 48 5.16 7.22 5.31
C GLU A 48 5.84 8.21 4.35
N TYR A 49 6.13 7.79 3.11
CA TYR A 49 6.68 8.67 2.08
C TYR A 49 5.79 9.88 1.81
N SER A 50 4.47 9.67 1.72
CA SER A 50 3.47 10.74 1.55
C SER A 50 3.51 11.75 2.70
N SER A 51 3.79 11.28 3.92
CA SER A 51 3.89 12.14 5.09
C SER A 51 5.20 12.94 5.07
N VAL A 52 6.30 12.34 4.62
CA VAL A 52 7.63 12.97 4.59
C VAL A 52 7.77 13.96 3.44
N VAL A 53 7.23 13.65 2.25
CA VAL A 53 7.29 14.54 1.08
C VAL A 53 6.63 15.90 1.34
N SER A 54 5.70 15.96 2.30
CA SER A 54 5.02 17.20 2.72
C SER A 54 5.79 17.99 3.79
N ASN A 55 6.80 17.39 4.44
CA ASN A 55 7.50 17.94 5.60
C ASN A 55 8.97 18.35 5.30
N THR A 56 9.42 18.34 4.04
CA THR A 56 10.78 18.78 3.61
C THR A 56 11.97 18.08 4.29
N ASP A 57 11.79 16.88 4.86
CA ASP A 57 12.90 16.05 5.34
C ASP A 57 13.49 15.23 4.18
N ASP A 58 14.46 15.84 3.48
CA ASP A 58 15.08 15.26 2.28
C ASP A 58 15.89 13.99 2.56
N THR A 59 16.43 13.83 3.77
CA THR A 59 17.18 12.62 4.15
C THR A 59 16.23 11.44 4.26
N LYS A 60 15.15 11.61 5.02
CA LYS A 60 14.16 10.56 5.20
C LYS A 60 13.39 10.27 3.92
N LYS A 61 13.15 11.29 3.09
CA LYS A 61 12.57 11.14 1.75
C LYS A 61 13.43 10.22 0.88
N THR A 62 14.73 10.49 0.78
CA THR A 62 15.66 9.70 -0.04
C THR A 62 15.76 8.25 0.45
N GLU A 63 15.80 8.04 1.77
CA GLU A 63 15.79 6.70 2.36
C GLU A 63 14.52 5.91 1.97
N LEU A 64 13.35 6.55 2.08
CA LEU A 64 12.08 5.94 1.73
C LEU A 64 11.95 5.68 0.23
N GLU A 65 12.47 6.55 -0.64
CA GLU A 65 12.52 6.30 -2.09
C GLU A 65 13.32 5.04 -2.41
N GLY A 66 14.51 4.89 -1.81
CA GLY A 66 15.33 3.69 -1.97
C GLY A 66 14.61 2.42 -1.49
N LYS A 67 13.94 2.49 -0.34
CA LYS A 67 13.12 1.37 0.17
C LYS A 67 11.98 1.01 -0.79
N LEU A 68 11.27 2.01 -1.31
CA LEU A 68 10.15 1.81 -2.23
C LEU A 68 10.60 1.24 -3.58
N GLU A 69 11.74 1.68 -4.09
CA GLU A 69 12.39 1.10 -5.29
C GLU A 69 12.80 -0.35 -5.07
N ASN A 70 13.38 -0.68 -3.91
CA ASN A 70 13.68 -2.06 -3.56
C ASN A 70 12.42 -2.93 -3.47
N LEU A 71 11.36 -2.43 -2.82
CA LEU A 71 10.08 -3.16 -2.73
C LEU A 71 9.47 -3.39 -4.12
N MET A 72 9.49 -2.41 -5.03
CA MET A 72 9.01 -2.61 -6.40
C MET A 72 9.77 -3.74 -7.14
N ASN A 73 11.08 -3.87 -6.89
CA ASN A 73 11.87 -4.99 -7.43
C ASN A 73 11.51 -6.32 -6.74
N GLU A 74 11.37 -6.31 -5.42
CA GLU A 74 11.00 -7.49 -4.62
C GLU A 74 9.63 -8.06 -5.01
N TRP A 75 8.66 -7.21 -5.35
CA TRP A 75 7.37 -7.63 -5.90
C TRP A 75 7.52 -8.54 -7.13
N THR A 76 8.46 -8.22 -8.02
CA THR A 76 8.71 -9.03 -9.21
C THR A 76 9.24 -10.42 -8.84
N ASN A 77 10.15 -10.49 -7.86
CA ASN A 77 10.69 -11.75 -7.37
C ASN A 77 9.61 -12.59 -6.67
N ILE A 78 8.80 -11.96 -5.82
CA ILE A 78 7.67 -12.58 -5.14
C ILE A 78 6.67 -13.16 -6.15
N LYS A 79 6.37 -12.43 -7.23
CA LYS A 79 5.51 -12.96 -8.30
C LYS A 79 6.09 -14.16 -9.02
N ILE A 80 7.41 -14.19 -9.25
CA ILE A 80 8.07 -15.32 -9.89
C ILE A 80 8.06 -16.56 -8.98
N ASP A 81 8.36 -16.37 -7.69
CA ASP A 81 8.49 -17.44 -6.70
C ASP A 81 7.13 -18.05 -6.30
N MET A 82 6.11 -17.21 -6.15
CA MET A 82 4.82 -17.60 -5.56
C MET A 82 3.63 -17.51 -6.54
N GLY A 83 3.83 -16.96 -7.74
CA GLY A 83 2.75 -16.74 -8.69
C GLY A 83 2.14 -18.02 -9.26
N SER A 84 2.89 -19.12 -9.32
CA SER A 84 2.38 -20.44 -9.75
C SER A 84 1.51 -21.13 -8.72
N GLU A 85 1.74 -20.83 -7.43
CA GLU A 85 1.06 -21.47 -6.29
C GLU A 85 -0.29 -20.80 -5.97
N ILE A 86 -0.55 -19.64 -6.59
CA ILE A 86 -1.75 -18.85 -6.37
C ILE A 86 -2.63 -18.91 -7.62
N THR A 87 -3.94 -19.04 -7.42
CA THR A 87 -4.88 -19.00 -8.55
C THR A 87 -4.73 -17.68 -9.34
N PRO A 88 -4.83 -17.69 -10.69
CA PRO A 88 -4.69 -16.48 -11.50
C PRO A 88 -5.60 -15.33 -11.04
N GLN A 89 -6.85 -15.63 -10.64
CA GLN A 89 -7.79 -14.62 -10.15
C GLN A 89 -7.32 -13.93 -8.86
N ALA A 90 -6.66 -14.67 -7.95
CA ALA A 90 -6.12 -14.10 -6.73
C ALA A 90 -4.85 -13.28 -7.02
N LEU A 91 -4.00 -13.77 -7.94
CA LEU A 91 -2.82 -13.03 -8.38
C LEU A 91 -3.19 -11.71 -9.07
N ASP A 92 -4.23 -11.70 -9.92
CA ASP A 92 -4.74 -10.49 -10.58
C ASP A 92 -5.24 -9.44 -9.56
N LYS A 93 -5.91 -9.87 -8.49
CA LYS A 93 -6.34 -8.96 -7.41
C LYS A 93 -5.15 -8.32 -6.73
N LEU A 94 -4.16 -9.14 -6.35
CA LEU A 94 -2.92 -8.65 -5.72
C LEU A 94 -2.13 -7.73 -6.67
N GLU A 95 -2.10 -8.02 -7.97
CA GLU A 95 -1.45 -7.16 -8.96
C GLU A 95 -2.18 -5.82 -9.14
N ASN A 96 -3.51 -5.82 -9.09
CA ASN A 96 -4.28 -4.57 -9.11
C ASN A 96 -4.03 -3.73 -7.86
N GLU A 97 -3.99 -4.33 -6.68
CA GLU A 97 -3.63 -3.64 -5.43
C GLU A 97 -2.21 -3.04 -5.51
N TYR A 98 -1.24 -3.82 -5.98
CA TYR A 98 0.12 -3.34 -6.25
C TYR A 98 0.11 -2.11 -7.18
N LYS A 99 -0.57 -2.20 -8.33
CA LYS A 99 -0.65 -1.10 -9.32
C LYS A 99 -1.25 0.17 -8.71
N VAL A 100 -2.28 0.04 -7.87
CA VAL A 100 -2.90 1.19 -7.18
C VAL A 100 -1.90 1.85 -6.22
N ILE A 101 -1.20 1.07 -5.39
CA ILE A 101 -0.20 1.58 -4.45
C ILE A 101 0.98 2.23 -5.21
N THR A 102 1.49 1.57 -6.25
CA THR A 102 2.58 2.12 -7.08
C THR A 102 2.18 3.40 -7.78
N LYS A 103 0.93 3.50 -8.28
CA LYS A 103 0.43 4.73 -8.89
C LYS A 103 0.40 5.87 -7.88
N LYS A 104 -0.03 5.61 -6.64
CA LYS A 104 0.03 6.60 -5.55
C LYS A 104 1.46 7.08 -5.33
N TYR A 105 2.41 6.17 -5.20
CA TYR A 105 3.83 6.52 -5.05
C TYR A 105 4.35 7.37 -6.22
N LYS A 106 4.13 6.94 -7.47
CA LYS A 106 4.61 7.69 -8.65
C LYS A 106 4.01 9.09 -8.73
N THR A 107 2.74 9.25 -8.34
CA THR A 107 2.08 10.55 -8.25
C THR A 107 2.77 11.44 -7.21
N LEU A 108 3.04 10.91 -6.02
CA LEU A 108 3.73 11.64 -4.94
C LEU A 108 5.17 12.01 -5.31
N ALA A 109 5.87 11.12 -6.01
CA ALA A 109 7.26 11.33 -6.44
C ALA A 109 7.39 12.22 -7.68
N GLY A 110 6.28 12.67 -8.29
CA GLY A 110 6.31 13.42 -9.55
C GLY A 110 6.80 12.61 -10.75
N LYS A 111 6.71 11.28 -10.69
CA LYS A 111 7.15 10.31 -11.71
C LYS A 111 5.97 9.79 -12.58
N SER A 112 4.84 10.50 -12.59
CA SER A 112 3.59 10.06 -13.25
C SER A 112 3.31 10.73 -14.59
#